data_AF-A0A6S7HNA5-F1
#
_entry.id   AF-A0A6S7HNA5-F1
#
_cell.length_a   1.000
_cell.length_b   1.000
_cell.length_c   1.000
_cell.angle_alpha   90.00
_cell.angle_beta   90.00
_cell.angle_gamma   90.00
#
_symmetry.space_group_name_H-M   'P 1'
#
loop_
_entity.id
_entity.type
_entity.pdbx_description
1 polymer ?
#
loop_
_entity_poly.entity_id
_entity_poly.type
_entity_poly.pdbx_seq_one_letter_code
_entity_poly.pdbx_strand_id
1 'polypeptide(L)'
;MLDVAKEKYASLLKEDVCAIPSISTSCSTVVADSYPVAQEGWALKESTKSYRFNEKQKSYLTSKFNIGQETGRKMKADVVSKEMRHARKEDGHQLFGVTEFLSVEQVFSFFSRMAATVRQQKITITEADAVAAVEEDNFHEMRNKVLSSLQLQHPIVFDQYNVCDMVKSSTLKKLKMDMLQRLCEELNLDVPEMSGKKKNTKLPYIKLLESAVSGCSCNTG
;
A
#
# COMPACT_ATOMS: atom_id res chain seq x y z
N MET A 1 -5.33 8.18 44.69
CA MET A 1 -5.59 9.63 44.78
C MET A 1 -6.80 9.93 43.91
N LEU A 2 -7.94 10.25 44.51
CA LEU A 2 -9.16 10.60 43.77
C LEU A 2 -9.03 12.02 43.21
N ASP A 3 -9.58 12.20 42.02
CA ASP A 3 -9.52 13.44 41.25
C ASP A 3 -10.39 14.51 41.93
N VAL A 4 -9.72 15.47 42.55
CA VAL A 4 -10.32 16.59 43.30
C VAL A 4 -11.34 17.38 42.45
N ALA A 5 -11.18 17.40 41.13
CA ALA A 5 -12.14 18.06 40.25
C ALA A 5 -13.48 17.32 40.18
N LYS A 6 -13.46 15.99 40.24
CA LYS A 6 -14.67 15.16 40.21
C LYS A 6 -15.47 15.26 41.50
N GLU A 7 -14.80 15.33 42.64
CA GLU A 7 -15.47 15.51 43.94
C GLU A 7 -16.13 16.88 44.04
N LYS A 8 -15.44 17.95 43.61
CA LYS A 8 -16.03 19.31 43.56
C LYS A 8 -17.26 19.37 42.66
N TYR A 9 -17.22 18.76 41.48
CA TYR A 9 -18.34 18.75 40.57
C TYR A 9 -19.53 17.95 41.13
N ALA A 10 -19.26 16.82 41.79
CA ALA A 10 -20.30 16.04 42.47
C ALA A 10 -20.96 16.80 43.64
N SER A 11 -20.21 17.63 44.37
CA SER A 11 -20.78 18.49 45.41
C SER A 11 -21.68 19.58 44.84
N LEU A 12 -21.28 20.22 43.73
CA LEU A 12 -22.09 21.25 43.05
C LEU A 12 -23.42 20.73 42.51
N LEU A 13 -23.50 19.44 42.14
CA LEU A 13 -24.75 18.80 41.70
C LEU A 13 -25.68 18.40 42.86
N LYS A 14 -25.15 18.22 44.07
CA LYS A 14 -25.96 17.91 45.26
C LYS A 14 -26.50 19.17 45.95
N GLU A 15 -25.86 20.31 45.72
CA GLU A 15 -26.35 21.63 46.12
C GLU A 15 -27.37 22.14 45.08
N ASP A 16 -28.48 21.42 44.95
CA ASP A 16 -29.61 21.79 44.10
C ASP A 16 -30.27 23.07 44.64
N VAL A 17 -29.80 24.23 44.21
CA VAL A 17 -30.63 25.42 44.00
C VAL A 17 -30.15 26.14 42.74
N CYS A 18 -30.27 25.50 41.59
CA CYS A 18 -30.57 26.26 40.38
C CYS A 18 -32.04 26.68 40.47
N ALA A 19 -32.30 27.76 41.23
CA ALA A 19 -33.49 28.55 41.01
C ALA A 19 -33.39 29.08 39.57
N ILE A 20 -34.00 28.37 38.62
CA ILE A 20 -34.34 28.95 37.33
C ILE A 20 -35.17 30.18 37.70
N PRO A 21 -34.81 31.40 37.25
CA PRO A 21 -35.69 32.54 37.44
C PRO A 21 -36.96 32.22 36.65
N SER A 22 -37.99 31.79 37.36
CA SER A 22 -39.34 31.73 36.80
C SER A 22 -39.74 33.17 36.57
N ILE A 23 -39.52 33.65 35.35
CA ILE A 23 -40.13 34.89 34.87
C ILE A 23 -41.62 34.65 34.86
N SER A 24 -42.27 35.05 35.94
CA SER A 24 -43.73 35.16 36.02
C SER A 24 -44.12 36.22 35.01
N THR A 25 -44.45 35.78 33.79
CA THR A 25 -45.04 36.68 32.79
C THR A 25 -46.38 37.11 33.35
N SER A 26 -46.46 38.35 33.81
CA SER A 26 -47.70 38.98 34.20
C SER A 26 -48.63 38.97 33.00
N CYS A 27 -49.69 38.16 33.11
CA CYS A 27 -50.79 38.15 32.17
C CYS A 27 -51.40 39.57 32.15
N SER A 28 -51.06 40.35 31.14
CA SER A 28 -51.78 41.56 30.79
C SER A 28 -52.72 41.20 29.65
N THR A 29 -53.98 41.02 30.01
CA THR A 29 -55.10 40.90 29.08
C THR A 29 -55.19 42.22 28.31
N VAL A 30 -54.63 42.26 27.11
CA VAL A 30 -54.94 43.30 26.13
C VAL A 30 -55.37 42.62 24.83
N VAL A 31 -56.67 42.78 24.61
CA VAL A 31 -57.44 42.76 23.35
C VAL A 31 -56.74 42.23 22.09
N ALA A 32 -57.45 41.28 21.48
CA ALA A 32 -57.18 40.68 20.19
C ALA A 32 -56.82 41.70 19.11
N ASP A 33 -55.60 41.59 18.61
CA ASP A 33 -55.30 41.92 17.23
C ASP A 33 -54.39 40.83 16.64
N SER A 34 -54.68 40.48 15.40
CA SER A 34 -54.17 39.31 14.69
C SER A 34 -52.66 39.44 14.44
N TYR A 35 -51.85 38.74 15.22
CA TYR A 35 -50.47 38.42 14.89
C TYR A 35 -50.36 36.91 14.69
N PRO A 36 -49.72 36.43 13.61
CA PRO A 36 -49.54 34.99 13.43
C PRO A 36 -48.70 34.48 14.60
N VAL A 37 -49.26 33.52 15.33
CA VAL A 37 -48.56 32.72 16.33
C VAL A 37 -47.24 32.27 15.70
N ALA A 38 -46.11 32.71 16.26
CA ALA A 38 -44.81 32.27 15.78
C ALA A 38 -44.73 30.75 15.97
N GLN A 39 -44.77 29.99 14.86
CA GLN A 39 -44.55 28.55 14.91
C GLN A 39 -43.17 28.29 15.51
N GLU A 40 -43.15 27.54 16.61
CA GLU A 40 -41.92 26.97 17.17
C GLU A 40 -41.18 26.20 16.07
N GLY A 41 -39.90 26.52 15.81
CA GLY A 41 -39.13 25.85 14.75
C GLY A 41 -38.00 26.64 14.10
N TRP A 42 -37.88 27.95 14.32
CA TRP A 42 -36.88 28.82 13.67
C TRP A 42 -35.41 28.44 13.91
N ALA A 43 -35.11 27.71 14.99
CA ALA A 43 -33.75 27.27 15.33
C ALA A 43 -33.47 25.81 14.96
N LEU A 44 -34.48 25.03 14.55
CA LEU A 44 -34.33 23.63 14.22
C LEU A 44 -34.13 23.49 12.71
N LYS A 45 -32.95 23.00 12.30
CA LYS A 45 -32.71 22.63 10.91
C LYS A 45 -33.70 21.53 10.55
N GLU A 46 -34.53 21.75 9.53
CA GLU A 46 -35.44 20.73 9.03
C GLU A 46 -34.67 19.43 8.79
N SER A 47 -35.16 18.32 9.34
CA SER A 47 -34.56 17.01 9.13
C SER A 47 -34.82 16.62 7.66
N THR A 48 -33.83 16.89 6.80
CA THR A 48 -33.91 16.50 5.40
C THR A 48 -34.06 14.99 5.30
N LYS A 49 -35.09 14.52 4.60
CA LYS A 49 -35.31 13.09 4.36
C LYS A 49 -34.06 12.50 3.69
N SER A 50 -33.43 11.53 4.35
CA SER A 50 -32.26 10.83 3.81
C SER A 50 -32.65 10.15 2.49
N TYR A 51 -32.05 10.59 1.39
CA TYR A 51 -32.31 10.01 0.07
C TYR A 51 -31.75 8.59 0.01
N ARG A 52 -32.64 7.61 -0.16
CA ARG A 52 -32.28 6.20 -0.26
C ARG A 52 -32.23 5.79 -1.73
N PHE A 53 -31.13 5.17 -2.15
CA PHE A 53 -30.98 4.71 -3.54
C PHE A 53 -32.01 3.63 -3.85
N ASN A 54 -32.62 3.75 -5.02
CA ASN A 54 -33.53 2.77 -5.58
C ASN A 54 -32.76 1.49 -5.98
N GLU A 55 -33.47 0.37 -6.05
CA GLU A 55 -32.84 -0.93 -6.35
C GLU A 55 -32.20 -0.95 -7.74
N LYS A 56 -32.83 -0.29 -8.72
CA LYS A 56 -32.29 -0.10 -10.06
C LYS A 56 -30.95 0.63 -10.05
N GLN A 57 -30.83 1.68 -9.24
CA GLN A 57 -29.60 2.46 -9.13
C GLN A 57 -28.49 1.64 -8.48
N LYS A 58 -28.81 0.88 -7.42
CA LYS A 58 -27.84 -0.01 -6.77
C LYS A 58 -27.36 -1.09 -7.70
N SER A 59 -28.27 -1.82 -8.35
CA SER A 59 -27.95 -2.88 -9.31
C SER A 59 -27.00 -2.38 -10.41
N TYR A 60 -27.29 -1.23 -11.00
CA TYR A 60 -26.44 -0.61 -12.01
C TYR A 60 -25.05 -0.24 -11.48
N LEU A 61 -24.97 0.41 -10.31
CA LEU A 61 -23.70 0.78 -9.71
C LEU A 61 -22.86 -0.42 -9.29
N THR A 62 -23.49 -1.47 -8.76
CA THR A 62 -22.83 -2.74 -8.41
C THR A 62 -22.27 -3.41 -9.67
N SER A 63 -23.05 -3.49 -10.75
CA SER A 63 -22.57 -4.02 -12.03
C SER A 63 -21.36 -3.25 -12.57
N LYS A 64 -21.43 -1.91 -12.59
CA LYS A 64 -20.32 -1.05 -13.02
C LYS A 64 -19.07 -1.20 -12.16
N PHE A 65 -19.23 -1.44 -10.86
CA PHE A 65 -18.12 -1.68 -9.96
C PHE A 65 -17.48 -3.06 -10.16
N ASN A 66 -18.30 -4.11 -10.34
CA ASN A 66 -17.82 -5.46 -10.60
C ASN A 66 -17.03 -5.54 -11.91
N ILE A 67 -17.49 -4.87 -12.97
CA ILE A 67 -16.70 -4.73 -14.22
C ILE A 67 -15.31 -4.13 -13.91
N GLY A 68 -15.24 -3.15 -13.00
CA GLY A 68 -13.97 -2.57 -12.58
C GLY A 68 -13.07 -3.53 -11.79
N GLN A 69 -13.64 -4.50 -11.08
CA GLN A 69 -12.87 -5.56 -10.43
C GLN A 69 -12.37 -6.59 -11.43
N GLU A 70 -13.25 -7.09 -12.30
CA GLU A 70 -12.93 -8.11 -13.31
C GLU A 70 -11.87 -7.61 -14.30
N THR A 71 -11.97 -6.36 -14.73
CA THR A 71 -11.00 -5.74 -15.66
C THR A 71 -9.74 -5.21 -14.96
N GLY A 72 -9.73 -5.15 -13.62
CA GLY A 72 -8.69 -4.49 -12.84
C GLY A 72 -8.61 -2.97 -13.00
N ARG A 73 -9.54 -2.34 -13.72
CA ARG A 73 -9.58 -0.88 -13.97
C ARG A 73 -10.80 -0.25 -13.33
N LYS A 74 -10.57 0.51 -12.25
CA LYS A 74 -11.64 1.22 -11.54
C LYS A 74 -12.39 2.19 -12.45
N MET A 75 -13.70 2.00 -12.58
CA MET A 75 -14.60 2.96 -13.23
C MET A 75 -14.66 4.26 -12.42
N LYS A 76 -14.48 5.40 -13.11
CA LYS A 76 -14.52 6.72 -12.45
C LYS A 76 -15.96 7.16 -12.20
N ALA A 77 -16.20 7.79 -11.06
CA ALA A 77 -17.54 8.20 -10.64
C ALA A 77 -18.18 9.25 -11.56
N ASP A 78 -17.37 10.14 -12.14
CA ASP A 78 -17.79 11.16 -13.11
C ASP A 78 -18.27 10.53 -14.42
N VAL A 79 -17.55 9.52 -14.90
CA VAL A 79 -17.91 8.75 -16.10
C VAL A 79 -19.21 8.01 -15.85
N VAL A 80 -19.32 7.27 -14.74
CA VAL A 80 -20.52 6.48 -14.42
C VAL A 80 -21.75 7.37 -14.25
N SER A 81 -21.63 8.53 -13.59
CA SER A 81 -22.74 9.50 -13.45
C SER A 81 -23.21 10.03 -14.81
N LYS A 82 -22.30 10.29 -15.75
CA LYS A 82 -22.65 10.69 -17.13
C LYS A 82 -23.27 9.54 -17.93
N GLU A 83 -22.75 8.33 -17.78
CA GLU A 83 -23.27 7.13 -18.43
C GLU A 83 -24.70 6.79 -17.97
N MET A 84 -25.04 7.02 -16.69
CA MET A 84 -26.40 6.81 -16.18
C MET A 84 -27.46 7.55 -17.00
N ARG A 85 -27.14 8.74 -17.54
CA ARG A 85 -28.07 9.54 -18.35
C ARG A 85 -28.38 8.90 -19.71
N HIS A 86 -27.47 8.06 -20.19
CA HIS A 86 -27.56 7.42 -21.49
C HIS A 86 -27.84 5.91 -21.39
N ALA A 87 -27.87 5.37 -20.17
CA ALA A 87 -28.15 3.95 -19.94
C ALA A 87 -29.53 3.58 -20.52
N ARG A 88 -29.59 2.43 -21.19
CA ARG A 88 -30.78 1.89 -21.85
C ARG A 88 -31.11 0.51 -21.28
N LYS A 89 -32.40 0.17 -21.31
CA LYS A 89 -32.91 -1.18 -21.06
C LYS A 89 -32.79 -2.01 -22.34
N GLU A 90 -33.08 -3.30 -22.22
CA GLU A 90 -33.16 -4.23 -23.37
C GLU A 90 -34.22 -3.77 -24.40
N ASP A 91 -35.30 -3.15 -23.93
CA ASP A 91 -36.35 -2.57 -24.78
C ASP A 91 -35.94 -1.25 -25.50
N GLY A 92 -34.68 -0.81 -25.36
CA GLY A 92 -34.17 0.43 -25.97
C GLY A 92 -34.60 1.73 -25.29
N HIS A 93 -35.54 1.69 -24.33
CA HIS A 93 -35.92 2.85 -23.52
C HIS A 93 -34.87 3.24 -22.48
N GLN A 94 -34.92 4.48 -21.98
CA GLN A 94 -34.00 4.96 -20.94
C GLN A 94 -34.13 4.13 -19.65
N LEU A 95 -33.00 3.79 -19.05
CA LEU A 95 -32.95 2.99 -17.83
C LEU A 95 -33.40 3.79 -16.59
N PHE A 96 -33.08 5.08 -16.56
CA PHE A 96 -33.33 5.99 -15.44
C PHE A 96 -34.06 7.25 -15.89
N GLY A 97 -34.99 7.73 -15.06
CA GLY A 97 -35.57 9.07 -15.20
C GLY A 97 -34.64 10.18 -14.70
N VAL A 98 -34.94 11.43 -15.04
CA VAL A 98 -34.13 12.61 -14.64
C VAL A 98 -34.02 12.73 -13.12
N THR A 99 -35.08 12.38 -12.39
CA THR A 99 -35.13 12.38 -10.91
C THR A 99 -34.35 11.23 -10.28
N GLU A 100 -33.96 10.23 -11.07
CA GLU A 100 -33.16 9.07 -10.64
C GLU A 100 -31.68 9.21 -10.99
N PHE A 101 -31.26 10.32 -11.60
CA PHE A 101 -29.85 10.55 -11.87
C PHE A 101 -29.09 10.84 -10.58
N LEU A 102 -27.98 10.13 -10.40
CA LEU A 102 -27.10 10.32 -9.26
C LEU A 102 -25.99 11.30 -9.58
N SER A 103 -25.64 12.14 -8.61
CA SER A 103 -24.49 13.03 -8.69
C SER A 103 -23.18 12.23 -8.66
N VAL A 104 -22.09 12.85 -9.12
CA VAL A 104 -20.75 12.27 -9.06
C VAL A 104 -20.38 11.90 -7.62
N GLU A 105 -20.73 12.75 -6.66
CA GLU A 105 -20.47 12.54 -5.23
C GLU A 105 -21.23 11.33 -4.68
N GLN A 106 -22.51 11.16 -5.08
CA GLN A 106 -23.34 10.02 -4.69
C GLN A 106 -22.76 8.71 -5.19
N VAL A 107 -22.33 8.67 -6.46
CA VAL A 107 -21.67 7.52 -7.08
C VAL A 107 -20.32 7.22 -6.41
N PHE A 108 -19.51 8.26 -6.18
CA PHE A 108 -18.22 8.14 -5.51
C PHE A 108 -18.37 7.56 -4.10
N SER A 109 -19.31 8.11 -3.32
CA SER A 109 -19.62 7.65 -1.97
C SER A 109 -20.07 6.19 -1.95
N PHE A 110 -20.86 5.76 -2.94
CA PHE A 110 -21.27 4.36 -3.09
C PHE A 110 -20.10 3.43 -3.40
N PHE A 111 -19.25 3.79 -4.37
CA PHE A 111 -18.05 3.00 -4.70
C PHE A 111 -17.07 2.95 -3.53
N SER A 112 -16.92 4.03 -2.76
CA SER A 112 -16.07 4.05 -1.57
C SER A 112 -16.57 3.06 -0.51
N ARG A 113 -17.88 3.05 -0.23
CA ARG A 113 -18.48 2.07 0.70
C ARG A 113 -18.30 0.64 0.20
N MET A 114 -18.53 0.39 -1.08
CA MET A 114 -18.40 -0.94 -1.66
C MET A 114 -16.93 -1.44 -1.69
N ALA A 115 -15.98 -0.54 -1.93
CA ALA A 115 -14.56 -0.87 -1.79
C ALA A 115 -14.15 -1.12 -0.33
N ALA A 116 -14.77 -0.43 0.64
CA ALA A 116 -14.56 -0.73 2.05
C ALA A 116 -15.12 -2.11 2.43
N THR A 117 -16.32 -2.47 1.95
CA THR A 117 -16.89 -3.80 2.21
C THR A 117 -16.04 -4.91 1.60
N VAL A 118 -15.51 -4.72 0.38
CA VAL A 118 -14.60 -5.70 -0.26
C VAL A 118 -13.30 -5.84 0.50
N ARG A 119 -12.72 -4.75 1.00
CA ARG A 119 -11.51 -4.82 1.85
C ARG A 119 -11.76 -5.52 3.19
N GLN A 120 -12.97 -5.43 3.72
CA GLN A 120 -13.38 -6.12 4.95
C GLN A 120 -13.80 -7.57 4.72
N GLN A 121 -14.10 -7.95 3.48
CA GLN A 121 -14.31 -9.36 3.15
C GLN A 121 -13.00 -10.09 3.37
N LYS A 122 -13.04 -11.10 4.26
CA LYS A 122 -11.92 -11.98 4.51
C LYS A 122 -11.54 -12.63 3.18
N ILE A 123 -10.36 -12.29 2.65
CA ILE A 123 -9.78 -12.97 1.50
C ILE A 123 -9.71 -14.45 1.91
N THR A 124 -10.48 -15.29 1.21
CA THR A 124 -10.44 -16.73 1.44
C THR A 124 -9.23 -17.21 0.68
N ILE A 125 -8.11 -17.35 1.38
CA ILE A 125 -6.91 -18.00 0.84
C ILE A 125 -7.34 -19.41 0.45
N THR A 126 -7.33 -19.66 -0.84
CA THR A 126 -7.67 -20.97 -1.40
C THR A 126 -6.48 -21.90 -1.25
N GLU A 127 -6.73 -23.21 -1.34
CA GLU A 127 -5.65 -24.20 -1.41
C GLU A 127 -4.70 -23.92 -2.59
N ALA A 128 -5.24 -23.39 -3.70
CA ALA A 128 -4.44 -22.98 -4.85
C ALA A 128 -3.47 -21.83 -4.52
N ASP A 129 -3.89 -20.85 -3.72
CA ASP A 129 -3.01 -19.76 -3.27
C ASP A 129 -1.86 -20.28 -2.40
N ALA A 130 -2.14 -21.27 -1.54
CA ALA A 130 -1.12 -21.91 -0.72
C ALA A 130 -0.11 -22.71 -1.57
N VAL A 131 -0.59 -23.45 -2.56
CA VAL A 131 0.27 -24.17 -3.51
C VAL A 131 1.14 -23.19 -4.30
N ALA A 132 0.56 -22.10 -4.81
CA ALA A 132 1.30 -21.08 -5.56
C ALA A 132 2.42 -20.43 -4.72
N ALA A 133 2.16 -20.15 -3.45
CA ALA A 133 3.18 -19.62 -2.53
C ALA A 133 4.35 -20.60 -2.33
N VAL A 134 4.06 -21.90 -2.16
CA VAL A 134 5.09 -22.93 -2.03
C VAL A 134 5.91 -23.07 -3.31
N GLU A 135 5.26 -23.02 -4.48
CA GLU A 135 5.96 -23.07 -5.76
C GLU A 135 6.88 -21.85 -5.95
N GLU A 136 6.41 -20.64 -5.62
CA GLU A 136 7.22 -19.42 -5.66
C GLU A 136 8.47 -19.53 -4.78
N ASP A 137 8.32 -20.02 -3.55
CA ASP A 137 9.45 -20.27 -2.64
C ASP A 137 10.44 -21.29 -3.21
N ASN A 138 9.94 -22.38 -3.79
CA ASN A 138 10.78 -23.40 -4.42
C ASN A 138 11.56 -22.84 -5.62
N PHE A 139 10.91 -22.05 -6.49
CA PHE A 139 11.57 -21.38 -7.62
C PHE A 139 12.61 -20.38 -7.13
N HIS A 140 12.29 -19.60 -6.10
CA HIS A 140 13.21 -18.64 -5.50
C HIS A 140 14.43 -19.35 -4.92
N GLU A 141 14.25 -20.44 -4.17
CA GLU A 141 15.35 -21.23 -3.63
C GLU A 141 16.21 -21.85 -4.73
N MET A 142 15.59 -22.45 -5.74
CA MET A 142 16.29 -23.05 -6.88
C MET A 142 17.11 -22.01 -7.64
N ARG A 143 16.53 -20.83 -7.91
CA ARG A 143 17.22 -19.70 -8.53
C ARG A 143 18.43 -19.29 -7.71
N ASN A 144 18.27 -19.11 -6.40
CA ASN A 144 19.36 -18.69 -5.54
C ASN A 144 20.47 -19.74 -5.46
N LYS A 145 20.13 -21.03 -5.42
CA LYS A 145 21.12 -22.12 -5.50
C LYS A 145 21.93 -22.04 -6.80
N VAL A 146 21.28 -21.87 -7.94
CA VAL A 146 21.97 -21.72 -9.24
C VAL A 146 22.85 -20.47 -9.26
N LEU A 147 22.36 -19.33 -8.77
CA LEU A 147 23.18 -18.11 -8.72
C LEU A 147 24.38 -18.27 -7.79
N SER A 148 24.21 -18.95 -6.66
CA SER A 148 25.31 -19.22 -5.71
C SER A 148 26.36 -20.20 -6.25
N SER A 149 25.99 -21.12 -7.14
CA SER A 149 26.96 -22.05 -7.74
C SER A 149 27.78 -21.42 -8.86
N LEU A 150 27.29 -20.33 -9.46
CA LEU A 150 28.01 -19.56 -10.47
C LEU A 150 28.98 -18.53 -9.87
N GLN A 151 28.83 -18.19 -8.59
CA GLN A 151 29.70 -17.23 -7.89
C GLN A 151 30.93 -17.92 -7.31
N LEU A 152 32.04 -17.20 -7.22
CA LEU A 152 33.24 -17.67 -6.54
C LEU A 152 32.92 -17.93 -5.06
N GLN A 153 33.04 -19.18 -4.62
CA GLN A 153 32.91 -19.51 -3.21
C GLN A 153 34.19 -19.12 -2.47
N HIS A 154 34.01 -18.38 -1.37
CA HIS A 154 35.11 -17.94 -0.54
C HIS A 154 35.27 -18.83 0.70
N PRO A 155 36.50 -19.08 1.20
CA PRO A 155 37.78 -18.58 0.66
C PRO A 155 38.13 -19.19 -0.71
N ILE A 156 38.70 -18.38 -1.60
CA ILE A 156 39.13 -18.83 -2.93
C ILE A 156 40.43 -19.62 -2.75
N VAL A 157 40.33 -20.95 -2.77
CA VAL A 157 41.47 -21.87 -2.66
C VAL A 157 41.71 -22.54 -4.01
N PHE A 158 42.95 -22.46 -4.49
CA PHE A 158 43.41 -23.15 -5.68
C PHE A 158 44.73 -23.86 -5.39
N ASP A 159 44.74 -25.19 -5.52
CA ASP A 159 45.86 -26.04 -5.14
C ASP A 159 46.27 -25.78 -3.67
N GLN A 160 47.49 -25.31 -3.43
CA GLN A 160 48.01 -24.94 -2.11
C GLN A 160 47.88 -23.45 -1.77
N TYR A 161 47.23 -22.65 -2.63
CA TYR A 161 47.16 -21.20 -2.50
C TYR A 161 45.75 -20.74 -2.09
N ASN A 162 45.64 -20.14 -0.92
CA ASN A 162 44.44 -19.37 -0.53
C ASN A 162 44.57 -17.93 -1.04
N VAL A 163 43.92 -17.63 -2.16
CA VAL A 163 43.99 -16.30 -2.81
C VAL A 163 43.45 -15.22 -1.87
N CYS A 164 42.40 -15.49 -1.09
CA CYS A 164 41.87 -14.53 -0.12
C CYS A 164 42.93 -14.16 0.93
N ASP A 165 43.66 -15.13 1.48
CA ASP A 165 44.72 -14.88 2.46
C ASP A 165 45.95 -14.21 1.83
N MET A 166 46.25 -14.54 0.57
CA MET A 166 47.35 -13.93 -0.16
C MET A 166 47.10 -12.47 -0.51
N VAL A 167 45.84 -12.09 -0.78
CA VAL A 167 45.42 -10.69 -0.93
C VAL A 167 45.59 -9.95 0.40
N LYS A 168 45.05 -10.48 1.50
CA LYS A 168 45.19 -9.86 2.84
C LYS A 168 46.64 -9.65 3.26
N SER A 169 47.48 -10.65 3.05
CA SER A 169 48.91 -10.61 3.41
C SER A 169 49.77 -9.88 2.37
N SER A 170 49.19 -9.35 1.29
CA SER A 170 49.91 -8.72 0.17
C SER A 170 51.03 -9.60 -0.43
N THR A 171 50.88 -10.93 -0.36
CA THR A 171 51.90 -11.90 -0.80
C THR A 171 51.74 -12.32 -2.26
N LEU A 172 50.67 -11.93 -2.95
CA LEU A 172 50.46 -12.21 -4.39
C LEU A 172 51.66 -11.80 -5.27
N LYS A 173 52.37 -10.71 -4.92
CA LYS A 173 53.56 -10.23 -5.65
C LYS A 173 54.71 -11.25 -5.69
N LYS A 174 54.77 -12.16 -4.71
CA LYS A 174 55.80 -13.20 -4.58
C LYS A 174 55.58 -14.38 -5.53
N LEU A 175 54.36 -14.57 -6.05
CA LEU A 175 54.06 -15.64 -7.00
C LEU A 175 54.75 -15.44 -8.34
N LYS A 176 55.12 -16.54 -9.01
CA LYS A 176 55.62 -16.51 -10.40
C LYS A 176 54.50 -16.06 -11.34
N MET A 177 54.88 -15.48 -12.48
CA MET A 177 53.90 -15.01 -13.48
C MET A 177 52.97 -16.13 -13.92
N ASP A 178 53.52 -17.31 -14.25
CA ASP A 178 52.75 -18.47 -14.73
C ASP A 178 51.66 -18.89 -13.75
N MET A 179 51.92 -18.78 -12.44
CA MET A 179 50.91 -19.10 -11.41
C MET A 179 49.82 -18.05 -11.31
N LEU A 180 50.14 -16.76 -11.46
CA LEU A 180 49.13 -15.69 -11.49
C LEU A 180 48.21 -15.83 -12.70
N GLN A 181 48.76 -16.24 -13.84
CA GLN A 181 47.98 -16.50 -15.05
C GLN A 181 47.05 -17.70 -14.86
N ARG A 182 47.57 -18.83 -14.37
CA ARG A 182 46.75 -20.03 -14.05
C ARG A 182 45.62 -19.72 -13.08
N LEU A 183 45.89 -18.94 -12.04
CA LEU A 183 44.86 -18.52 -11.08
C LEU A 183 43.75 -17.70 -11.75
N CYS A 184 44.09 -16.80 -12.66
CA CYS A 184 43.07 -16.00 -13.36
C CYS A 184 42.25 -16.86 -14.34
N GLU A 185 42.90 -17.79 -15.05
CA GLU A 185 42.24 -18.70 -15.99
C GLU A 185 41.25 -19.63 -15.27
N GLU A 186 41.66 -20.24 -14.15
CA GLU A 186 40.82 -21.19 -13.40
C GLU A 186 39.67 -20.52 -12.65
N LEU A 187 39.85 -19.26 -12.26
CA LEU A 187 38.77 -18.46 -11.66
C LEU A 187 37.86 -17.81 -12.71
N ASN A 188 38.08 -18.09 -14.01
CA ASN A 188 37.37 -17.49 -15.14
C ASN A 188 37.33 -15.95 -15.05
N LEU A 189 38.43 -15.34 -14.59
CA LEU A 189 38.55 -13.88 -14.54
C LEU A 189 38.86 -13.37 -15.93
N ASP A 190 38.07 -12.41 -16.41
CA ASP A 190 38.26 -11.81 -17.73
C ASP A 190 39.58 -11.02 -17.76
N VAL A 191 40.63 -11.66 -18.26
CA VAL A 191 41.94 -11.04 -18.43
C VAL A 191 41.88 -10.19 -19.70
N PRO A 192 42.03 -8.85 -19.61
CA PRO A 192 42.01 -8.00 -20.79
C PRO A 192 43.03 -8.47 -21.82
N GLU A 193 42.68 -8.45 -23.12
CA GLU A 193 43.61 -8.75 -24.20
C GLU A 193 44.77 -7.74 -24.18
N MET A 194 45.90 -8.16 -23.62
CA MET A 194 47.07 -7.31 -23.39
C MET A 194 48.15 -7.61 -24.43
N SER A 195 48.51 -6.63 -25.26
CA SER A 195 49.59 -6.75 -26.25
C SER A 195 50.97 -6.39 -25.66
N GLY A 196 52.00 -7.17 -26.00
CA GLY A 196 53.41 -6.82 -25.79
C GLY A 196 53.88 -6.77 -24.32
N LYS A 197 54.69 -5.77 -23.96
CA LYS A 197 55.36 -5.64 -22.63
C LYS A 197 54.38 -5.63 -21.44
N LYS A 198 53.14 -5.17 -21.63
CA LYS A 198 52.13 -5.09 -20.57
C LYS A 198 51.61 -6.47 -20.14
N LYS A 199 51.58 -7.47 -21.05
CA LYS A 199 51.22 -8.86 -20.76
C LYS A 199 52.19 -9.53 -19.79
N ASN A 200 53.46 -9.14 -19.87
CA ASN A 200 54.55 -9.68 -19.03
C ASN A 200 54.69 -8.96 -17.68
N THR A 201 53.77 -8.06 -17.33
CA THR A 201 53.75 -7.42 -16.00
C THR A 201 52.78 -8.14 -15.07
N LYS A 202 53.16 -8.33 -13.79
CA LYS A 202 52.32 -9.02 -12.80
C LYS A 202 51.09 -8.19 -12.37
N LEU A 203 51.19 -6.87 -12.52
CA LEU A 203 50.22 -5.90 -12.03
C LEU A 203 48.76 -6.14 -12.48
N PRO A 204 48.44 -6.40 -13.76
CA PRO A 204 47.06 -6.67 -14.19
C PRO A 204 46.44 -7.90 -13.53
N TYR A 205 47.17 -9.02 -13.45
CA TYR A 205 46.69 -10.25 -12.83
C TYR A 205 46.44 -10.07 -11.33
N ILE A 206 47.36 -9.38 -10.64
CA ILE A 206 47.20 -9.07 -9.21
C ILE A 206 45.95 -8.22 -8.97
N LYS A 207 45.71 -7.19 -9.79
CA LYS A 207 44.51 -6.35 -9.69
C LYS A 207 43.21 -7.13 -9.90
N LEU A 208 43.19 -8.07 -10.84
CA LEU A 208 42.03 -8.94 -11.07
C LEU A 208 41.72 -9.82 -9.86
N LEU A 209 42.75 -10.45 -9.28
CA LEU A 209 42.61 -11.27 -8.08
C LEU A 209 42.19 -10.43 -6.86
N GLU A 210 42.72 -9.21 -6.71
CA GLU A 210 42.30 -8.26 -5.67
C GLU A 210 40.83 -7.85 -5.85
N SER A 211 40.39 -7.60 -7.09
CA SER A 211 38.99 -7.29 -7.40
C SER A 211 38.05 -8.48 -7.17
N ALA A 212 38.50 -9.72 -7.43
CA ALA A 212 37.72 -10.91 -7.14
C ALA A 212 37.51 -11.11 -5.62
N VAL A 213 38.46 -10.63 -4.81
CA VAL A 213 38.42 -10.73 -3.35
C VAL A 213 37.79 -9.48 -2.69
N SER A 214 37.60 -8.36 -3.39
CA SER A 214 37.13 -7.11 -2.77
C SER A 214 35.70 -7.17 -2.20
N GLY A 215 34.86 -8.07 -2.71
CA GLY A 215 33.50 -8.32 -2.18
C GLY A 215 33.42 -9.43 -1.13
N CYS A 216 34.57 -9.95 -0.70
CA CYS A 216 34.63 -11.17 0.11
C CYS A 216 34.31 -10.91 1.60
N SER A 217 33.40 -11.71 2.16
CA SER A 217 33.14 -11.78 3.61
C SER A 217 34.34 -12.28 4.42
N CYS A 218 35.30 -12.96 3.78
CA CYS A 218 36.54 -13.34 4.44
C CYS A 218 37.46 -12.14 4.67
N ASN A 219 37.27 -10.99 4.00
CA ASN A 219 38.14 -9.80 4.15
C ASN A 219 37.71 -8.88 5.30
N THR A 220 36.50 -9.06 5.85
CA THR A 220 36.04 -8.36 7.06
C THR A 220 36.54 -9.13 8.28
N GLY A 221 37.76 -8.83 8.70
CA GLY A 221 38.25 -9.08 10.06
C GLY A 221 38.13 -7.81 10.87
#